data_AF-A0A662BBZ7-F1
#
_entry.id   AF-A0A662BBZ7-F1
#
_cell.length_a   1.000
_cell.length_b   1.000
_cell.length_c   1.000
_cell.angle_alpha   90.00
_cell.angle_beta   90.00
_cell.angle_gamma   90.00
#
_symmetry.space_group_name_H-M   'P 1'
#
loop_
_entity.id
_entity.type
_entity.pdbx_description
1 polymer ?
#
loop_
_entity_poly.entity_id
_entity_poly.type
_entity_poly.pdbx_seq_one_letter_code
_entity_poly.pdbx_strand_id
1 'polypeptide(L)' 'MRSGKWKLITFYDLEKTELYNLDADPGEMNDLSAIYPEKVHELSIKLAIWQEKMGAFLPTQNSNN' A
#
# COMPACT_ATOMS: atom_id res chain seq x y z
N MET A 1 -2.73 -1.40 -3.06
CA MET A 1 -3.61 -2.53 -2.68
C MET A 1 -4.99 -2.03 -2.31
N ARG A 2 -6.06 -2.61 -2.85
CA ARG A 2 -7.44 -2.29 -2.42
C ARG A 2 -7.99 -3.43 -1.58
N SER A 3 -8.57 -3.11 -0.42
CA SER A 3 -9.24 -4.07 0.45
C SER A 3 -10.52 -3.47 1.02
N GLY A 4 -11.64 -3.81 0.40
CA GLY A 4 -12.95 -3.22 0.73
C GLY A 4 -12.97 -1.72 0.51
N LYS A 5 -13.22 -0.97 1.61
CA LYS A 5 -13.24 0.50 1.62
C LYS A 5 -11.84 1.12 1.66
N TRP A 6 -10.80 0.35 1.98
CA TRP A 6 -9.46 0.89 2.10
C TRP A 6 -8.66 0.72 0.82
N LYS A 7 -7.90 1.76 0.47
CA LYS A 7 -6.94 1.75 -0.63
C LYS A 7 -5.59 2.22 -0.11
N LEU A 8 -4.60 1.36 -0.23
CA LEU A 8 -3.20 1.65 0.06
C LEU A 8 -2.46 1.93 -1.25
N ILE A 9 -1.72 3.03 -1.29
CA ILE A 9 -0.83 3.39 -2.39
C ILE A 9 0.58 3.52 -1.84
N THR A 10 1.51 2.72 -2.36
CA THR A 10 2.93 2.78 -1.96
C THR A 10 3.73 3.33 -3.12
N PHE A 11 4.37 4.48 -2.89
CA PHE A 11 5.27 5.15 -3.82
C PHE A 11 6.69 4.69 -3.51
N TYR A 12 7.17 3.69 -4.24
CA TYR A 12 8.53 3.16 -4.07
C TYR A 12 9.62 4.19 -4.39
N ASP A 13 9.34 5.13 -5.29
CA ASP A 13 10.27 6.19 -5.70
C ASP A 13 10.51 7.23 -4.59
N LEU A 14 9.52 7.41 -3.70
CA LEU A 14 9.53 8.43 -2.65
C LEU A 14 9.53 7.83 -1.24
N GLU A 15 9.66 6.51 -1.12
CA GLU A 15 9.53 5.75 0.14
C GLU A 15 8.29 6.14 0.97
N LYS A 16 7.22 6.56 0.27
CA LYS A 16 5.99 7.08 0.90
C LYS A 16 4.85 6.08 0.73
N THR A 17 4.01 5.97 1.74
CA THR A 17 2.76 5.21 1.66
C THR A 17 1.59 6.10 2.04
N GLU A 18 0.56 6.07 1.23
CA GLU A 18 -0.68 6.82 1.43
C GLU A 18 -1.84 5.84 1.60
N LEU A 19 -2.76 6.19 2.50
CA LEU A 19 -3.93 5.37 2.81
C LEU A 19 -5.19 6.20 2.63
N TYR A 20 -6.11 5.70 1.82
CA TYR A 20 -7.39 6.34 1.55
C TYR A 20 -8.55 5.43 1.95
N ASN A 21 -9.63 6.04 2.42
CA ASN A 21 -10.89 5.37 2.65
C ASN A 21 -11.88 5.77 1.56
N LEU A 22 -12.05 4.92 0.54
CA LEU A 22 -12.89 5.18 -0.62
C LEU A 22 -14.38 5.34 -0.30
N ASP A 23 -14.82 4.90 0.87
CA ASP A 23 -16.21 5.03 1.32
C ASP A 23 -16.50 6.44 1.84
N ALA A 24 -15.54 7.02 2.57
CA ALA A 24 -15.63 8.38 3.12
C ALA A 24 -15.03 9.45 2.17
N ASP A 25 -14.06 9.05 1.37
CA ASP A 25 -13.22 9.92 0.54
C ASP A 25 -12.95 9.25 -0.82
N PRO A 26 -13.97 9.12 -1.68
CA PRO A 26 -13.83 8.52 -3.01
C PRO A 26 -12.91 9.32 -3.93
N GLY A 27 -12.65 10.60 -3.61
CA GLY A 27 -11.74 11.49 -4.32
C GLY A 27 -10.27 11.35 -3.91
N GLU A 28 -9.93 10.49 -2.93
CA GLU A 28 -8.55 10.27 -2.47
C GLU A 28 -7.83 11.58 -2.08
N MET A 29 -8.56 12.50 -1.45
CA MET A 29 -8.06 13.81 -1.04
C MET A 29 -7.42 13.79 0.35
N ASN A 30 -7.77 12.81 1.19
CA ASN A 30 -7.36 12.76 2.59
C ASN A 30 -6.43 11.57 2.83
N ASP A 31 -5.14 11.84 2.99
CA ASP A 31 -4.20 10.82 3.44
C ASP A 31 -4.43 10.47 4.91
N LEU A 32 -4.84 9.22 5.14
CA LEU A 32 -5.11 8.62 6.44
C LEU A 32 -3.94 7.74 6.92
N SER A 33 -2.82 7.72 6.20
CA SER A 33 -1.69 6.83 6.51
C SER A 33 -1.10 7.10 7.88
N ALA A 34 -0.96 8.37 8.25
CA ALA A 34 -0.48 8.82 9.55
C ALA A 34 -1.50 8.59 10.68
N ILE A 35 -2.79 8.53 10.36
CA ILE A 35 -3.87 8.37 11.33
C ILE A 35 -4.11 6.89 11.65
N TYR A 36 -3.99 6.00 10.64
CA TYR A 36 -4.19 4.57 10.79
C TYR A 36 -2.94 3.76 10.37
N PRO A 37 -1.82 3.89 11.11
CA PRO A 37 -0.58 3.18 10.79
C PRO A 37 -0.75 1.66 10.85
N GLU A 38 -1.64 1.16 11.70
CA GLU A 38 -1.99 -0.26 11.76
C GLU A 38 -2.61 -0.78 10.44
N LYS A 39 -3.45 0.03 9.78
CA LYS A 39 -4.09 -0.33 8.52
C LYS A 39 -3.12 -0.25 7.36
N VAL A 40 -2.22 0.73 7.40
CA VAL A 40 -1.07 0.80 6.48
C VAL A 40 -0.28 -0.51 6.56
N HIS A 41 0.12 -0.93 7.76
CA HIS A 41 0.91 -2.15 7.94
C HIS A 41 0.17 -3.40 7.46
N GLU A 42 -1.10 -3.56 7.84
CA GLU A 42 -1.94 -4.69 7.43
C GLU A 42 -2.06 -4.79 5.89
N LEU A 43 -2.29 -3.66 5.22
CA LEU A 43 -2.46 -3.61 3.77
C LEU A 43 -1.13 -3.74 3.03
N SER A 44 -0.03 -3.25 3.61
CA SER A 44 1.32 -3.42 3.06
C SER A 44 1.73 -4.89 3.06
N ILE A 45 1.44 -5.62 4.15
CA ILE A 45 1.67 -7.08 4.21
C ILE A 45 0.82 -7.79 3.15
N LYS A 46 -0.47 -7.45 3.05
CA LYS A 46 -1.36 -8.03 2.02
C LYS A 46 -0.87 -7.71 0.60
N LEU A 47 -0.35 -6.51 0.37
CA LEU A 47 0.23 -6.11 -0.91
C LEU A 47 1.45 -6.96 -1.23
N ALA A 48 2.39 -7.11 -0.29
CA ALA A 48 3.59 -7.91 -0.45
C ALA A 48 3.26 -9.38 -0.77
N ILE A 49 2.36 -9.99 0.01
CA ILE A 49 1.90 -11.37 -0.22
C ILE A 49 1.22 -11.50 -1.60
N TRP A 50 0.40 -10.51 -1.99
CA TRP A 50 -0.24 -10.52 -3.30
C TRP A 50 0.79 -10.39 -4.44
N GLN A 51 1.81 -9.56 -4.27
CA GLN A 51 2.91 -9.41 -5.24
C GLN A 51 3.71 -10.70 -5.40
N GLU A 52 4.10 -11.34 -4.28
CA GLU A 52 4.77 -12.65 -4.29
C GLU A 52 3.91 -13.71 -5.00
N LYS A 53 2.60 -13.75 -4.70
CA LYS A 53 1.67 -14.71 -5.32
C LYS A 53 1.49 -14.50 -6.82
N MET A 54 1.47 -13.24 -7.26
CA MET A 54 1.31 -12.92 -8.67
C MET A 54 2.60 -13.10 -9.48
N GLY A 55 3.72 -13.45 -8.82
CA GLY A 55 5.04 -13.44 -9.46
C GLY A 55 5.40 -12.07 -10.00
N ALA A 56 4.75 -11.02 -9.48
CA ALA A 56 5.04 -9.66 -9.87
C ALA A 56 6.42 -9.34 -9.32
N PHE A 57 7.37 -9.09 -10.22
CA PHE A 57 8.64 -8.46 -9.86
C PHE A 57 8.30 -7.15 -9.15
N LEU A 58 8.28 -7.18 -7.82
CA LEU A 58 8.66 -6.01 -7.05
C LEU A 58 9.97 -5.50 -7.67
N PRO A 59 10.21 -4.17 -7.72
CA PRO A 59 11.58 -3.70 -7.76
C PRO A 59 12.21 -4.21 -6.46
N THR A 60 12.65 -5.46 -6.46
CA THR A 60 13.62 -5.94 -5.50
C THR A 60 14.77 -4.99 -5.69
N GLN A 61 15.00 -4.12 -4.70
CA GLN A 61 16.33 -3.61 -4.47
C GLN A 61 17.23 -4.84 -4.60
N ASN A 62 17.99 -4.91 -5.70
CA ASN A 62 18.80 -6.06 -6.05
C ASN A 62 19.80 -6.28 -4.91
N SER A 63 19.44 -7.11 -3.93
CA SER A 63 20.41 -7.78 -3.08
C SER A 63 20.97 -8.94 -3.90
N ASN A 64 21.81 -8.59 -4.89
CA ASN A 64 22.76 -9.52 -5.47
C ASN A 64 23.72 -9.89 -4.34
N ASN A 65 23.59 -11.09 -3.79
CA ASN A 65 24.60 -11.71 -2.93
C ASN A 65 25.25 -12.86 -3.68
#